data_AF-A0A921L2W2-F1
#
_entry.id   AF-A0A921L2W2-F1
#
_cell.length_a   1.000
_cell.length_b   1.000
_cell.length_c   1.000
_cell.angle_alpha   90.00
_cell.angle_beta   90.00
_cell.angle_gamma   90.00
#
_symmetry.space_group_name_H-M   'P 1'
#
loop_
_entity.id
_entity.type
_entity.pdbx_description
1 polymer ?
#
loop_
_entity_poly.entity_id
_entity_poly.type
_entity_poly.pdbx_seq_one_letter_code
_entity_poly.pdbx_strand_id
1 'polypeptide(L)'
;MWDVGVRIGAALKQAYLSESKSTTTEERLSSSHKPHRPHIRKAHWHGFRSGKMKDENGNLIPADKRKFELKWLPPIAVNVEYDIELPVVIHKAKVH
;
A
#
# COMPACT_ATOMS: atom_id res chain seq x y z
N MET A 1 25.33 0.34 9.18
CA MET A 1 24.20 -0.57 8.86
C MET A 1 22.94 0.29 8.78
N TRP A 2 22.10 0.13 7.77
CA TRP A 2 20.88 0.92 7.60
C TRP A 2 19.67 0.11 8.08
N ASP A 3 18.90 0.65 9.03
CA ASP A 3 17.69 0.01 9.56
C ASP A 3 16.50 0.24 8.63
N VAL A 4 16.44 -0.53 7.54
CA VAL A 4 15.30 -0.50 6.61
C VAL A 4 14.16 -1.34 7.18
N GLY A 5 12.97 -0.77 7.30
CA GLY A 5 11.75 -1.49 7.66
C GLY A 5 11.52 -1.76 9.16
N VAL A 6 12.49 -1.42 10.03
CA VAL A 6 12.37 -1.60 11.50
C VAL A 6 11.17 -0.82 12.07
N ARG A 7 10.96 0.42 11.62
CA ARG A 7 9.85 1.28 12.10
C ARG A 7 8.48 0.76 11.67
N ILE A 8 8.35 0.30 10.42
CA ILE A 8 7.12 -0.30 9.91
C ILE A 8 6.81 -1.59 10.68
N GLY A 9 7.82 -2.42 10.92
CA GLY A 9 7.69 -3.63 11.74
C GLY A 9 7.24 -3.34 13.17
N ALA A 10 7.82 -2.31 13.80
CA ALA A 10 7.43 -1.86 15.15
C ALA A 10 5.98 -1.36 15.19
N ALA A 11 5.55 -0.55 14.22
CA ALA A 11 4.19 -0.03 14.13
C ALA A 11 3.15 -1.15 13.92
N LEU A 12 3.43 -2.10 13.02
CA LEU A 12 2.58 -3.29 12.84
C LEU A 12 2.48 -4.11 14.12
N LYS A 13 3.60 -4.31 14.82
CA LYS A 13 3.64 -5.04 16.10
C LYS A 13 2.83 -4.34 17.18
N GLN A 14 3.00 -3.01 17.32
CA GLN A 14 2.24 -2.21 18.29
C GLN A 14 0.74 -2.30 18.02
N ALA A 15 0.33 -2.21 16.75
CA ALA A 15 -1.07 -2.27 16.40
C ALA A 15 -1.70 -3.66 16.61
N TYR A 16 -0.94 -4.73 16.36
CA TYR A 16 -1.36 -6.08 16.73
C TYR A 16 -1.56 -6.23 18.25
N LEU A 17 -0.66 -5.65 19.05
CA LEU A 17 -0.72 -5.69 20.51
C LEU A 17 -1.86 -4.82 21.07
N SER A 18 -2.12 -3.64 20.52
CA SER A 18 -3.24 -2.78 20.96
C SER A 18 -4.59 -3.43 20.69
N GLU A 19 -4.74 -4.15 19.58
CA GLU A 19 -5.95 -4.93 19.28
C GLU A 19 -6.14 -6.10 20.26
N SER A 20 -5.07 -6.80 20.64
CA SER A 20 -5.18 -7.87 21.64
C SER A 20 -5.69 -7.36 23.00
N LYS A 21 -5.36 -6.11 23.35
CA LYS A 21 -5.75 -5.46 24.61
C LYS A 21 -7.16 -4.87 24.60
N SER A 22 -7.72 -4.47 23.45
CA SER A 22 -9.07 -3.88 23.34
C SER A 22 -10.22 -4.90 23.34
N THR A 23 -9.98 -6.09 23.90
CA THR A 23 -10.98 -7.16 24.04
C THR A 23 -11.81 -6.98 25.32
N THR A 24 -12.35 -5.78 25.54
CA THR A 24 -13.47 -5.57 26.47
C THR A 24 -14.71 -5.30 25.62
N THR A 25 -15.68 -6.20 25.73
CA THR A 25 -16.87 -6.31 24.86
C THR A 25 -17.71 -5.02 24.76
N GLU A 26 -17.56 -4.08 25.70
CA GLU A 26 -18.40 -2.89 25.84
C GLU A 26 -18.06 -1.75 24.85
N GLU A 27 -16.80 -1.55 24.46
CA GLU A 27 -16.42 -0.50 23.50
C GLU A 27 -16.72 -0.87 22.03
N ARG A 28 -16.91 -2.15 21.72
CA ARG A 28 -17.21 -2.62 20.36
C ARG A 28 -18.64 -2.33 19.90
N LEU A 29 -19.54 -2.01 20.83
CA LEU A 29 -20.98 -1.81 20.57
C LEU A 29 -21.37 -0.34 20.37
N SER A 30 -20.52 0.62 20.77
CA SER A 30 -20.84 2.06 20.73
C SER A 30 -20.32 2.78 19.48
N SER A 31 -19.43 2.18 18.69
CA SER A 31 -18.99 2.71 17.39
C SER A 31 -19.64 1.93 16.25
N SER A 32 -20.42 2.61 15.43
CA SER A 32 -21.00 2.06 14.18
C SER A 32 -19.92 1.60 13.18
N HIS A 33 -18.64 1.88 13.42
CA HIS A 33 -17.54 1.56 12.53
C HIS A 33 -16.48 0.72 13.24
N LYS A 34 -16.31 -0.53 12.77
CA LYS A 34 -15.14 -1.34 13.12
C LYS A 34 -13.90 -0.68 12.52
N PRO A 35 -12.87 -0.33 13.31
CA PRO A 35 -11.65 0.25 12.78
C PRO A 35 -10.97 -0.73 11.80
N HIS A 36 -10.51 -0.23 10.67
CA HIS A 36 -9.78 -1.03 9.68
C HIS A 36 -8.46 -1.54 10.29
N ARG A 37 -8.16 -2.83 10.13
CA ARG A 37 -6.95 -3.40 10.73
C ARG A 37 -5.70 -2.95 9.98
N PRO A 38 -4.65 -2.48 10.69
CA PRO A 38 -3.34 -2.29 10.10
C PRO A 38 -2.79 -3.62 9.59
N HIS A 39 -2.30 -3.63 8.35
CA HIS A 39 -1.71 -4.81 7.75
C HIS A 39 -0.77 -4.43 6.60
N ILE A 40 0.01 -5.40 6.14
CA ILE A 40 0.76 -5.29 4.89
C ILE A 40 -0.03 -5.95 3.78
N ARG A 41 -0.38 -5.18 2.76
CA ARG A 41 -0.78 -5.74 1.47
C ARG A 41 0.45 -6.32 0.79
N LYS A 42 0.44 -7.63 0.57
CA LYS A 42 1.58 -8.38 0.02
C LYS A 42 1.99 -7.89 -1.36
N ALA A 43 3.30 -8.00 -1.61
CA ALA A 43 3.86 -7.78 -2.93
C ALA A 43 3.31 -8.82 -3.91
N HIS A 44 3.03 -8.38 -5.14
CA HIS A 44 2.55 -9.25 -6.20
C HIS A 44 2.84 -8.63 -7.57
N TRP A 45 2.86 -9.49 -8.60
CA TRP A 45 2.83 -9.03 -9.97
C TRP A 45 1.45 -8.47 -10.31
N HIS A 46 1.41 -7.26 -10.85
CA HIS A 46 0.19 -6.60 -11.29
C HIS A 46 0.21 -6.43 -12.80
N GLY A 47 -0.72 -7.10 -13.47
CA GLY A 47 -0.92 -7.00 -14.90
C GLY A 47 -1.99 -5.96 -15.23
N PHE A 48 -1.72 -5.09 -16.19
CA PHE A 48 -2.70 -4.12 -16.68
C PHE A 48 -2.61 -3.98 -18.20
N ARG A 49 -3.72 -3.56 -18.81
CA ARG A 49 -3.76 -3.24 -20.25
C ARG A 49 -3.71 -1.74 -20.43
N SER A 50 -2.81 -1.26 -21.29
CA SER A 50 -2.62 0.16 -21.56
C SER A 50 -3.07 0.52 -22.98
N GLY A 51 -3.30 1.82 -23.24
CA GLY A 51 -3.66 2.35 -24.55
C GLY A 51 -5.17 2.40 -24.84
N LYS A 52 -5.52 2.79 -26.07
CA LYS A 52 -6.91 3.04 -26.51
C LYS A 52 -7.83 1.84 -26.26
N MET A 53 -9.07 2.11 -25.86
CA MET A 53 -10.13 1.10 -25.70
C MET A 53 -10.92 0.84 -26.98
N LYS A 54 -10.94 1.82 -27.89
CA LYS A 54 -11.73 1.80 -29.11
C LYS A 54 -10.85 2.01 -30.34
N ASP A 55 -11.25 1.41 -31.46
CA ASP A 55 -10.65 1.64 -32.77
C ASP A 55 -11.08 3.02 -33.34
N GLU A 56 -10.62 3.33 -34.55
CA GLU A 56 -10.94 4.60 -35.24
C GLU A 56 -12.44 4.72 -35.58
N ASN A 57 -13.16 3.60 -35.62
CA ASN A 57 -14.58 3.53 -35.90
C ASN A 57 -15.43 3.54 -34.61
N GLY A 58 -14.81 3.64 -33.43
CA GLY A 58 -15.49 3.68 -32.14
C GLY A 58 -15.87 2.32 -31.56
N ASN A 59 -15.49 1.21 -32.20
CA ASN A 59 -15.73 -0.15 -31.70
C ASN A 59 -14.70 -0.55 -30.65
N LEU A 60 -15.10 -1.37 -29.68
CA LEU A 60 -14.19 -1.85 -28.64
C LEU A 60 -13.09 -2.75 -29.24
N ILE A 61 -11.84 -2.47 -28.88
CA ILE A 61 -10.70 -3.31 -29.26
C ILE A 61 -10.70 -4.55 -28.35
N PRO A 62 -10.66 -5.77 -28.91
CA PRO A 62 -10.53 -7.01 -28.15
C PRO A 62 -9.34 -6.99 -27.18
N ALA A 63 -9.50 -7.55 -25.99
CA ALA A 63 -8.54 -7.42 -24.89
C ALA A 63 -7.18 -8.08 -25.18
N ASP A 64 -7.15 -9.12 -26.01
CA ASP A 64 -5.96 -9.82 -26.52
C ASP A 64 -5.14 -8.97 -27.49
N LYS A 65 -5.78 -8.04 -28.21
CA LYS A 65 -5.12 -7.10 -29.12
C LYS A 65 -4.59 -5.85 -28.43
N ARG A 66 -4.86 -5.69 -27.13
CA ARG A 66 -4.42 -4.53 -26.35
C ARG A 66 -3.12 -4.86 -25.64
N LYS A 67 -2.18 -3.91 -25.64
CA LYS A 67 -0.88 -4.06 -25.00
C LYS A 67 -1.07 -4.42 -23.52
N PHE A 68 -0.51 -5.56 -23.11
CA PHE A 68 -0.49 -5.99 -21.73
C PHE A 68 0.89 -5.73 -21.13
N GLU A 69 0.91 -5.12 -19.96
CA GLU A 69 2.12 -4.80 -19.23
C GLU A 69 2.05 -5.41 -17.83
N LEU A 70 3.20 -5.88 -17.35
CA LEU A 70 3.35 -6.46 -16.03
C LEU A 70 4.27 -5.56 -15.20
N LYS A 71 3.83 -5.20 -13.99
CA LYS A 71 4.63 -4.44 -13.03
C LYS A 71 4.70 -5.16 -11.70
N TRP A 72 5.87 -5.10 -11.06
CA TRP A 72 6.01 -5.51 -9.67
C TRP A 72 5.41 -4.44 -8.78
N LEU A 73 4.43 -4.79 -7.96
CA LEU A 73 3.95 -3.91 -6.89
C LEU A 73 4.67 -4.28 -5.58
N PRO A 74 5.39 -3.32 -4.97
CA PRO A 74 6.01 -3.55 -3.68
C PRO A 74 4.93 -3.75 -2.59
N PRO A 75 5.30 -4.32 -1.43
CA PRO A 75 4.38 -4.41 -0.31
C PRO A 75 3.97 -3.01 0.17
N ILE A 76 2.69 -2.84 0.53
CA ILE A 76 2.14 -1.55 0.93
C ILE A 76 1.59 -1.67 2.34
N ALA A 77 2.06 -0.80 3.24
CA ALA A 77 1.50 -0.64 4.56
C ALA A 77 0.15 0.06 4.47
N VAL A 78 -0.90 -0.56 5.01
CA VAL A 78 -2.27 -0.04 5.01
C VAL A 78 -2.69 0.21 6.45
N ASN A 79 -3.18 1.42 6.71
CA ASN A 79 -3.63 1.86 8.04
C ASN A 79 -2.56 1.72 9.15
N VAL A 80 -1.28 1.79 8.79
CA VAL A 80 -0.16 1.77 9.75
C VAL A 80 0.20 3.21 10.06
N GLU A 81 -0.03 3.62 11.30
CA GLU A 81 0.48 4.89 11.82
C GLU A 81 1.97 4.72 12.14
N TYR A 82 2.82 5.56 11.56
CA TYR A 82 4.23 5.66 11.91
C TYR A 82 4.61 7.12 11.96
N ASP A 83 5.34 7.52 13.00
CA ASP A 83 5.82 8.89 13.15
C ASP A 83 6.91 9.13 12.08
N ILE A 84 6.65 10.07 11.18
CA ILE A 84 7.41 10.22 9.95
C ILE A 84 8.49 11.29 10.12
N GLU A 85 9.47 11.07 11.00
CA GLU A 85 10.79 11.67 10.75
C GLU A 85 11.43 10.89 9.59
N LEU A 86 11.11 11.30 8.35
CA LEU A 86 11.73 10.74 7.15
C LEU A 86 13.26 10.94 7.25
N PRO A 87 14.08 9.90 7.00
CA PRO A 87 15.50 10.12 6.80
C PRO A 87 15.69 11.10 5.64
N VAL A 88 16.57 12.10 5.81
CA VAL A 88 16.85 13.14 4.82
C VAL A 88 17.06 12.53 3.44
N VAL A 89 16.27 12.98 2.47
CA VAL A 89 16.44 12.64 1.06
C VAL A 89 17.66 13.41 0.54
N ILE A 90 18.75 12.70 0.22
CA ILE A 90 19.95 13.30 -0.35
C ILE A 90 19.76 13.44 -1.87
N HIS A 91 19.73 14.69 -2.35
CA HIS A 91 19.82 14.99 -3.78
C HIS A 91 21.28 15.22 -4.18
N LYS A 92 21.69 14.72 -5.36
CA LYS A 92 23.00 15.08 -5.94
C LYS A 92 22.98 16.57 -6.30
N ALA A 93 23.82 17.37 -5.66
CA ALA A 93 24.08 18.74 -6.09
C ALA A 93 24.80 18.72 -7.44
N LYS A 94 24.31 19.49 -8.42
CA LYS A 94 25.12 19.83 -9.59
C LYS A 94 26.12 20.88 -9.16
N VAL A 95 27.41 20.53 -9.17
CA VAL A 95 28.50 21.49 -9.04
C VAL A 95 28.61 22.21 -10.38
N HIS A 96 28.50 23.53 -10.37
CA HIS A 96 28.61 24.40 -11.54
C HIS A 96 30.03 24.92 -11.70
#